data_AF-A0A7W0S429-F1
#
_entry.id   AF-A0A7W0S429-F1
#
_cell.length_a   1.000
_cell.length_b   1.000
_cell.length_c   1.000
_cell.angle_alpha   90.00
_cell.angle_beta   90.00
_cell.angle_gamma   90.00
#
_symmetry.space_group_name_H-M   'P 1'
#
loop_
_entity.id
_entity.type
_entity.pdbx_description
1 polymer ?
#
loop_
_entity_poly.entity_id
_entity_poly.type
_entity_poly.pdbx_seq_one_letter_code
_entity_poly.pdbx_strand_id
1 'polypeptide(L)'
;RRGNRVAEKILAGTVTVNEVLYTHGIAQTPWGGFKQSGYGRTHGKIGLMELVAPQHIHVNQFLLTPDVWWFGYSKNAIETFRGMARYFSSGSLRQTFKLAPQMLKRIKELRKK
;
A
#
# COMPACT_ATOMS: atom_id res chain seq x y z
N ARG A 1 -36.97 2.25 -5.20
CA ARG A 1 -36.25 1.10 -5.82
C ARG A 1 -35.61 1.43 -7.18
N ARG A 2 -36.30 2.10 -8.13
CA ARG A 2 -35.68 2.47 -9.43
C ARG A 2 -34.52 3.45 -9.29
N GLY A 3 -34.66 4.52 -8.49
CA GLY A 3 -33.62 5.54 -8.27
C GLY A 3 -32.29 4.94 -7.81
N ASN A 4 -32.30 4.12 -6.76
CA ASN A 4 -31.09 3.47 -6.23
C ASN A 4 -30.38 2.62 -7.30
N ARG A 5 -31.12 1.79 -8.06
CA ARG A 5 -30.54 0.96 -9.13
C ARG A 5 -29.89 1.77 -10.26
N VAL A 6 -30.38 2.99 -10.48
CA VAL A 6 -29.79 3.91 -11.47
C VAL A 6 -28.56 4.60 -10.86
N ALA A 7 -28.67 5.07 -9.62
CA ALA A 7 -27.58 5.73 -8.90
C ALA A 7 -26.31 4.86 -8.81
N GLU A 8 -26.47 3.56 -8.53
CA GLU A 8 -25.36 2.57 -8.49
C GLU A 8 -24.60 2.43 -9.81
N LYS A 9 -25.20 2.84 -10.94
CA LYS A 9 -24.61 2.73 -12.29
C LYS A 9 -24.04 4.05 -12.82
N ILE A 10 -24.22 5.15 -12.09
CA ILE A 10 -23.76 6.48 -12.51
C ILE A 10 -22.36 6.73 -11.94
N LEU A 11 -21.42 7.07 -12.83
CA LEU A 11 -20.10 7.55 -12.45
C LEU A 11 -20.15 9.07 -12.25
N ALA A 12 -20.53 9.50 -11.05
CA ALA A 12 -20.59 10.90 -10.67
C ALA A 12 -20.08 11.12 -9.24
N GLY A 13 -19.71 12.36 -8.95
CA GLY A 13 -19.21 12.79 -7.65
C GLY A 13 -20.14 12.46 -6.49
N THR A 14 -21.38 12.93 -6.66
CA THR A 14 -22.51 12.75 -5.76
C THR A 14 -23.72 12.43 -6.63
N VAL A 15 -24.52 11.45 -6.23
CA VAL A 15 -25.82 11.15 -6.85
C VAL A 15 -26.88 11.27 -5.78
N THR A 16 -27.86 12.14 -5.98
CA THR A 16 -29.01 12.31 -5.09
C THR A 16 -30.24 11.66 -5.72
N VAL A 17 -31.09 11.04 -4.89
CA VAL A 17 -32.36 10.43 -5.32
C VAL A 17 -33.48 11.18 -4.62
N ASN A 18 -34.41 11.73 -5.39
CA ASN A 18 -35.52 12.59 -4.92
C ASN A 18 -35.08 13.90 -4.23
N GLU A 19 -33.83 14.33 -4.41
CA GLU A 19 -33.26 15.52 -3.77
C GLU A 19 -32.26 16.21 -4.71
N VAL A 20 -31.92 17.46 -4.42
CA VAL A 20 -30.90 18.21 -5.16
C VAL A 20 -30.07 19.13 -4.26
N LEU A 21 -28.76 19.15 -4.50
CA LEU A 21 -27.75 20.13 -4.04
C LEU A 21 -27.52 20.31 -2.51
N TYR A 22 -28.51 20.13 -1.63
CA TYR A 22 -28.37 20.46 -0.20
C TYR A 22 -27.19 19.73 0.47
N THR A 23 -26.85 18.51 0.00
CA THR A 23 -25.73 17.73 0.49
C THR A 23 -24.40 18.45 0.35
N HIS A 24 -24.23 19.36 -0.62
CA HIS A 24 -23.02 20.17 -0.74
C HIS A 24 -22.77 21.01 0.53
N GLY A 25 -23.83 21.51 1.17
CA GLY A 25 -23.75 22.26 2.42
C GLY A 25 -23.46 21.39 3.65
N ILE A 26 -23.47 20.06 3.52
CA ILE A 26 -23.17 19.13 4.61
C ILE A 26 -21.67 18.80 4.56
N ALA A 27 -20.90 19.45 5.44
CA ALA A 27 -19.44 19.33 5.50
C ALA A 27 -18.94 17.89 5.72
N GLN A 28 -19.77 16.98 6.24
CA GLN A 28 -19.43 15.57 6.41
C GLN A 28 -19.49 14.76 5.10
N THR A 29 -20.22 15.23 4.08
CA THR A 29 -20.34 14.52 2.80
C THR A 29 -19.16 14.85 1.89
N PRO A 30 -18.52 13.87 1.23
CA PRO A 30 -17.43 14.16 0.31
C PRO A 30 -17.96 14.87 -0.94
N TRP A 31 -17.21 15.85 -1.44
CA TRP A 31 -17.58 16.59 -2.65
C TRP A 31 -16.45 16.58 -3.67
N GLY A 32 -16.76 16.42 -4.95
CA GLY A 32 -15.75 16.32 -6.01
C GLY A 32 -16.24 15.52 -7.20
N GLY A 33 -15.53 15.59 -8.32
CA GLY A 33 -15.96 15.01 -9.59
C GLY A 33 -15.52 13.56 -9.83
N PHE A 34 -15.87 13.09 -11.01
CA PHE A 34 -15.27 11.93 -11.69
C PHE A 34 -14.89 12.32 -13.13
N LYS A 35 -13.78 11.79 -13.64
CA LYS A 35 -13.31 11.99 -15.02
C LYS A 35 -13.17 13.48 -15.36
N GLN A 36 -13.81 13.95 -16.42
CA GLN A 36 -13.73 15.33 -16.91
C GLN A 36 -14.37 16.36 -15.97
N SER A 37 -15.17 15.92 -14.98
CA SER A 37 -15.72 16.81 -13.94
C SER A 37 -14.77 17.07 -12.77
N GLY A 38 -13.56 16.52 -12.80
CA GLY A 38 -12.52 16.72 -11.79
C GLY A 38 -12.06 15.43 -11.10
N TYR A 39 -10.96 15.56 -10.36
CA TYR A 39 -10.33 14.52 -9.55
C TYR A 39 -10.19 14.99 -8.10
N GLY A 40 -10.07 14.03 -7.17
CA GLY A 40 -9.94 14.29 -5.74
C GLY A 40 -11.28 14.52 -5.03
N ARG A 41 -11.21 14.78 -3.72
CA ARG A 41 -12.36 15.14 -2.89
C ARG A 41 -12.06 16.31 -1.97
N THR A 42 -13.08 17.12 -1.70
CA THR A 42 -13.14 18.05 -0.58
C THR A 42 -14.20 17.54 0.39
N HIS A 43 -14.30 18.20 1.55
CA HIS A 43 -15.24 17.88 2.63
C HIS A 43 -15.01 16.48 3.24
N GLY A 44 -15.59 16.27 4.41
CA GLY A 44 -15.51 15.04 5.17
C GLY A 44 -14.07 14.61 5.48
N LYS A 45 -13.92 13.36 5.91
CA LYS A 45 -12.62 12.78 6.23
C LYS A 45 -11.73 12.67 4.99
N ILE A 46 -12.29 12.29 3.84
CA ILE A 46 -11.51 12.08 2.61
C ILE A 46 -10.94 13.41 2.11
N GLY A 47 -11.74 14.48 2.11
CA GLY A 47 -11.25 15.79 1.71
C GLY A 47 -10.23 16.38 2.68
N LEU A 48 -10.32 16.09 3.98
CA LEU A 48 -9.25 16.43 4.92
C LEU A 48 -7.96 15.68 4.57
N MET A 49 -8.05 14.39 4.23
CA MET A 49 -6.88 13.58 3.86
C MET A 49 -6.22 14.02 2.54
N GLU A 50 -6.93 14.75 1.68
CA GLU A 50 -6.36 15.37 0.47
C GLU A 50 -5.51 16.61 0.81
N LEU A 51 -5.67 17.19 2.00
CA LEU A 51 -4.93 18.35 2.48
C LEU A 51 -3.75 17.99 3.39
N VAL A 52 -3.52 16.70 3.67
CA VAL A 52 -2.40 16.25 4.49
C VAL A 52 -1.33 15.58 3.64
N ALA A 53 -0.06 15.72 4.05
CA ALA A 53 1.04 14.99 3.47
C ALA A 53 1.30 13.71 4.31
N PRO A 54 1.05 12.50 3.79
CA PRO A 54 1.38 11.28 4.53
C PRO A 54 2.89 11.14 4.67
N GLN A 55 3.38 11.00 5.90
CA GLN A 55 4.78 10.71 6.20
C GLN A 55 4.91 9.28 6.75
N HIS A 56 5.68 8.45 6.06
CA HIS A 56 6.04 7.11 6.53
C HIS A 56 7.42 7.14 7.18
N ILE A 57 7.49 6.75 8.46
CA ILE A 57 8.74 6.61 9.20
C ILE A 57 8.91 5.12 9.54
N HIS A 58 9.96 4.51 9.00
CA HIS A 58 10.34 3.15 9.33
C HIS A 58 11.54 3.18 10.29
N VAL A 59 11.36 2.58 11.47
CA VAL A 59 12.44 2.40 12.46
C VAL A 59 12.74 0.92 12.56
N ASN A 60 13.97 0.52 12.26
CA ASN A 60 14.40 -0.86 12.45
C ASN A 60 14.55 -1.15 13.96
N GLN A 61 13.64 -1.95 14.51
CA GLN A 61 13.70 -2.38 15.91
C GLN A 61 14.60 -3.62 16.13
N PHE A 62 14.96 -4.34 15.06
CA PHE A 62 15.72 -5.58 15.11
C PHE A 62 17.21 -5.33 14.85
N LEU A 63 17.89 -4.72 15.81
CA LEU A 63 19.30 -4.34 15.71
C LEU A 63 20.28 -5.53 15.82
N LEU A 64 19.82 -6.67 16.35
CA LEU A 64 20.67 -7.84 16.62
C LEU A 64 21.09 -8.57 15.34
N THR A 65 20.36 -8.41 14.25
CA THR A 65 20.64 -9.09 12.99
C THR A 65 20.75 -8.06 11.87
N PRO A 66 21.83 -8.08 11.08
CA PRO A 66 21.90 -7.23 9.90
C PRO A 66 20.83 -7.66 8.89
N ASP A 67 20.26 -6.67 8.21
CA ASP A 67 19.30 -6.91 7.15
C ASP A 67 19.97 -7.73 6.04
N VAL A 68 19.39 -8.87 5.65
CA VAL A 68 20.05 -9.77 4.68
C VAL A 68 20.22 -9.14 3.29
N TRP A 69 19.36 -8.17 2.99
CA TRP A 69 19.37 -7.36 1.78
C TRP A 69 20.27 -6.12 1.88
N TRP A 70 20.93 -5.91 3.03
CA TRP A 70 21.80 -4.76 3.24
C TRP A 70 23.06 -4.83 2.38
N PHE A 71 23.77 -3.70 2.33
CA PHE A 71 24.93 -3.46 1.46
C PHE A 71 26.04 -4.52 1.57
N GLY A 72 26.95 -4.53 0.60
CA GLY A 72 28.03 -5.52 0.50
C GLY A 72 27.67 -6.66 -0.44
N TYR A 73 27.57 -6.33 -1.74
CA TYR A 73 27.20 -7.25 -2.81
C TYR A 73 28.29 -8.28 -3.07
N SER A 74 28.04 -9.50 -2.65
CA SER A 74 28.85 -10.68 -2.97
C SER A 74 28.03 -11.66 -3.80
N LYS A 75 28.67 -12.70 -4.33
CA LYS A 75 27.95 -13.81 -4.99
C LYS A 75 26.85 -14.37 -4.08
N ASN A 76 27.15 -14.51 -2.78
CA ASN A 76 26.22 -14.98 -1.76
C ASN A 76 25.03 -14.03 -1.54
N ALA A 77 25.26 -12.72 -1.58
CA ALA A 77 24.18 -11.72 -1.55
C ALA A 77 23.21 -11.91 -2.72
N ILE A 78 23.76 -11.99 -3.94
CA ILE A 78 22.98 -12.10 -5.17
C ILE A 78 22.17 -13.41 -5.19
N GLU A 79 22.78 -14.53 -4.78
CA GLU A 79 22.08 -15.81 -4.63
C GLU A 79 20.93 -15.73 -3.61
N THR A 80 21.16 -15.06 -2.48
CA THR A 80 20.15 -14.85 -1.45
C THR A 80 18.98 -14.05 -2.02
N PHE A 81 19.24 -12.94 -2.72
CA PHE A 81 18.20 -12.12 -3.37
C PHE A 81 17.40 -12.90 -4.41
N ARG A 82 18.07 -13.67 -5.28
CA ARG A 82 17.39 -14.53 -6.26
C ARG A 82 16.52 -15.58 -5.56
N GLY A 83 17.01 -16.14 -4.46
CA GLY A 83 16.25 -17.05 -3.62
C GLY A 83 15.01 -16.39 -3.03
N MET A 84 15.14 -15.19 -2.44
CA MET A 84 14.01 -14.42 -1.92
C MET A 84 12.95 -14.16 -3.00
N ALA A 85 13.37 -13.67 -4.17
CA ALA A 85 12.46 -13.39 -5.28
C ALA A 85 11.70 -14.64 -5.76
N ARG A 86 12.36 -15.81 -5.80
CA ARG A 86 11.72 -17.08 -6.21
C ARG A 86 10.80 -17.66 -5.15
N TYR A 87 11.24 -17.68 -3.89
CA TYR A 87 10.54 -18.41 -2.85
C TYR A 87 9.47 -17.57 -2.15
N PHE A 88 9.68 -16.26 -1.94
CA PHE A 88 8.66 -15.43 -1.29
C PHE A 88 7.47 -15.14 -2.21
N SER A 89 7.69 -15.04 -3.52
CA SER A 89 6.60 -14.88 -4.50
C SER A 89 5.73 -16.13 -4.65
N SER A 90 6.20 -17.30 -4.20
CA SER A 90 5.45 -18.57 -4.30
C SER A 90 4.25 -18.66 -3.35
N GLY A 91 4.20 -17.84 -2.30
CA GLY A 91 3.20 -17.92 -1.22
C GLY A 91 3.30 -19.20 -0.35
N SER A 92 4.25 -20.11 -0.63
CA SER A 92 4.37 -21.39 0.07
C SER A 92 5.39 -21.33 1.21
N LEU A 93 4.94 -21.50 2.45
CA LEU A 93 5.81 -21.54 3.63
C LEU A 93 6.91 -22.61 3.52
N ARG A 94 6.57 -23.80 3.02
CA ARG A 94 7.53 -24.90 2.84
C ARG A 94 8.65 -24.53 1.86
N GLN A 95 8.32 -23.82 0.80
CA GLN A 95 9.32 -23.36 -0.17
C GLN A 95 10.18 -22.24 0.42
N THR A 96 9.58 -21.32 1.18
CA THR A 96 10.29 -20.27 1.92
C THR A 96 11.31 -20.83 2.91
N PHE A 97 10.98 -21.90 3.65
CA PHE A 97 11.92 -22.55 4.57
C PHE A 97 13.18 -23.09 3.88
N LYS A 98 13.12 -23.42 2.58
CA LYS A 98 14.32 -23.86 1.82
C LYS A 98 15.39 -22.77 1.72
N LEU A 99 15.01 -21.50 1.91
CA LEU A 99 15.94 -20.37 1.88
C LEU A 99 16.69 -20.17 3.22
N ALA A 100 16.25 -20.80 4.31
CA ALA A 100 16.82 -20.58 5.65
C ALA A 100 18.35 -20.81 5.75
N PRO A 101 18.93 -21.88 5.16
CA PRO A 101 20.38 -22.09 5.22
C PRO A 101 21.17 -20.96 4.51
N GLN A 102 20.65 -20.50 3.37
CA GLN A 102 21.24 -19.40 2.60
C GLN A 102 21.16 -18.07 3.36
N MET A 103 20.03 -17.80 4.03
CA MET A 103 19.84 -16.64 4.89
C MET A 103 20.83 -16.63 6.06
N LEU A 104 21.01 -17.77 6.74
CA LEU A 104 22.00 -17.89 7.82
C LEU A 104 23.43 -17.65 7.32
N LYS A 105 23.77 -18.16 6.13
CA LYS A 105 25.07 -17.90 5.49
C LYS A 105 25.26 -16.41 5.21
N ARG A 106 24.22 -15.72 4.72
CA ARG A 106 24.23 -14.26 4.49
C ARG A 106 24.37 -13.46 5.78
N ILE A 107 23.64 -13.81 6.83
CA ILE A 107 23.74 -13.14 8.14
C ILE A 107 25.17 -13.27 8.70
N LYS A 108 25.77 -14.46 8.63
CA LYS A 108 27.15 -14.68 9.06
C LYS A 108 28.15 -13.86 8.25
N GLU A 109 27.93 -13.73 6.94
CA GLU A 109 28.77 -12.90 6.07
C GLU A 109 28.70 -11.42 6.45
N LEU A 110 27.50 -10.90 6.69
CA LEU A 110 27.28 -9.50 7.07
C LEU A 110 27.84 -9.16 8.45
N ARG A 111 27.83 -10.10 9.40
CA ARG A 111 28.42 -9.93 10.74
C ARG A 111 29.95 -9.97 10.77
N LYS A 112 30.59 -10.52 9.73
CA LYS A 112 32.05 -10.63 9.62
C LYS A 112 32.72 -9.38 9.05
N LYS A 113 31.93 -8.51 8.41
CA LYS A 113 32.38 -7.21 7.90
C LYS A 113 32.12 -6.15 8.95
#